data_AF-A0A921L0D1-F1
#
_entry.id   AF-A0A921L0D1-F1
#
_cell.length_a   1.000
_cell.length_b   1.000
_cell.length_c   1.000
_cell.angle_alpha   90.00
_cell.angle_beta   90.00
_cell.angle_gamma   90.00
#
_symmetry.space_group_name_H-M   'P 1'
#
loop_
_entity.id
_entity.type
_entity.pdbx_description
1 polymer ?
#
loop_
_entity_poly.entity_id
_entity_poly.type
_entity_poly.pdbx_seq_one_letter_code
_entity_poly.pdbx_strand_id
1 'polypeptide(L)'
;MDILSKKAVYHRVVKTEKDLYYKLALNILREKGYIIQSITNDGRRGLLKDLFNTSIQMCHFHMVAIIMRKLRKKHQSQAGKELKIIVKTLKESHKNEFYLRLH
;
A
#
# COMPACT_ATOMS: atom_id res chain seq x y z
N MET A 1 2.92 -3.41 -11.87
CA MET A 1 3.72 -3.16 -13.09
C MET A 1 4.44 -4.44 -13.38
N ASP A 2 4.41 -4.91 -14.61
CA ASP A 2 5.26 -6.02 -15.03
C ASP A 2 6.72 -5.55 -15.05
N ILE A 3 7.63 -6.30 -14.44
CA ILE A 3 9.01 -5.88 -14.20
C ILE A 3 9.78 -5.77 -15.52
N LEU A 4 9.48 -6.66 -16.47
CA LEU A 4 10.17 -6.74 -17.76
C LEU A 4 9.69 -5.62 -18.69
N SER A 5 8.37 -5.52 -18.91
CA SER A 5 7.79 -4.55 -19.84
C SER A 5 7.59 -3.15 -19.25
N LYS A 6 7.69 -3.00 -17.92
CA LYS A 6 7.38 -1.76 -17.19
C LYS A 6 5.97 -1.23 -17.46
N LYS A 7 5.03 -2.09 -17.86
CA LYS A 7 3.63 -1.72 -18.14
C LYS A 7 2.69 -2.17 -17.02
N ALA A 8 1.55 -1.51 -16.91
CA ALA A 8 0.48 -2.00 -16.06
C ALA A 8 -0.09 -3.30 -16.65
N VAL A 9 -0.18 -4.36 -15.83
CA VAL A 9 -0.73 -5.67 -16.24
C VAL A 9 -2.26 -5.65 -16.42
N TYR A 10 -2.90 -4.71 -15.72
CA TYR A 10 -4.33 -4.46 -15.78
C TYR A 10 -4.58 -3.00 -15.37
N HIS A 11 -5.52 -2.34 -16.04
CA HIS A 11 -6.03 -1.04 -15.64
C HIS A 11 -7.51 -0.97 -15.99
N ARG A 12 -8.29 -0.25 -15.18
CA ARG A 12 -9.70 0.02 -15.44
C ARG A 12 -10.08 1.35 -14.82
N VAL A 13 -10.77 2.17 -15.59
CA VAL A 13 -11.38 3.40 -15.09
C VAL A 13 -12.82 3.09 -14.66
N VAL A 14 -13.18 3.48 -13.44
CA VAL A 14 -14.53 3.28 -12.89
C VAL A 14 -15.04 4.61 -12.34
N LYS A 15 -16.35 4.86 -12.47
CA LYS A 15 -16.97 6.08 -11.92
C LYS A 15 -17.04 6.07 -10.40
N THR A 16 -17.23 4.89 -9.82
CA THR A 16 -17.34 4.69 -8.38
C THR A 16 -16.60 3.42 -8.02
N GLU A 17 -15.77 3.50 -6.99
CA GLU A 17 -15.07 2.34 -6.46
C GLU A 17 -16.08 1.36 -5.83
N LYS A 18 -16.09 0.12 -6.31
CA LYS A 18 -16.96 -0.96 -5.82
C LYS A 18 -16.17 -2.25 -5.71
N ASP A 19 -16.53 -3.06 -4.73
CA ASP A 19 -15.83 -4.30 -4.37
C ASP A 19 -15.82 -5.32 -5.52
N LEU A 20 -16.90 -5.34 -6.31
CA LEU A 20 -17.02 -6.16 -7.50
C LEU A 20 -15.87 -5.92 -8.50
N TYR A 21 -15.38 -4.68 -8.63
CA TYR A 21 -14.31 -4.38 -9.59
C TYR A 21 -12.97 -4.96 -9.18
N TYR A 22 -12.71 -5.09 -7.87
CA TYR A 22 -11.54 -5.81 -7.37
C TYR A 22 -11.65 -7.31 -7.65
N LYS A 23 -12.82 -7.92 -7.40
CA LYS A 23 -13.06 -9.34 -7.72
C LYS A 23 -12.82 -9.62 -9.21
N LEU A 24 -13.41 -8.79 -10.08
CA LEU A 24 -13.25 -8.91 -11.52
C LEU A 24 -11.78 -8.77 -11.95
N ALA A 25 -11.07 -7.76 -11.44
CA ALA A 25 -9.66 -7.56 -11.79
C ALA A 25 -8.80 -8.78 -11.42
N LEU A 26 -8.99 -9.34 -10.23
CA LEU A 26 -8.21 -10.49 -9.77
C LEU A 26 -8.55 -11.77 -10.53
N ASN A 27 -9.83 -11.99 -10.88
CA ASN A 27 -10.22 -13.14 -11.70
C ASN A 27 -9.62 -13.05 -13.10
N ILE A 28 -9.66 -11.87 -13.75
CA ILE A 28 -9.02 -11.64 -15.05
C ILE A 28 -7.51 -11.94 -14.98
N LEU A 29 -6.84 -11.56 -13.89
CA LEU A 29 -5.43 -11.87 -13.70
C LEU A 29 -5.20 -13.38 -13.52
N ARG A 30 -6.04 -14.08 -12.75
CA ARG A 30 -5.94 -15.54 -12.57
C ARG A 30 -6.18 -16.30 -13.87
N GLU A 31 -7.17 -15.90 -14.66
CA GLU A 31 -7.48 -16.49 -15.98
C GLU A 31 -6.30 -16.33 -16.96
N LYS A 32 -5.52 -15.26 -16.82
CA LYS A 32 -4.26 -15.05 -17.57
C LYS A 32 -3.07 -15.84 -17.01
N GLY A 33 -3.27 -16.67 -15.98
CA GLY A 33 -2.23 -17.50 -15.38
C GLY A 33 -1.41 -16.83 -14.28
N TYR A 34 -1.80 -15.64 -13.78
CA TYR A 34 -1.07 -15.00 -12.69
C TYR A 34 -1.38 -15.66 -11.34
N ILE A 35 -0.33 -15.94 -10.56
CA ILE A 35 -0.42 -16.38 -9.16
C ILE A 35 -0.32 -15.16 -8.25
N ILE A 36 -1.41 -14.83 -7.55
CA ILE A 36 -1.46 -13.68 -6.63
C ILE A 36 -1.00 -14.13 -5.24
N GLN A 37 0.20 -13.71 -4.83
CA GLN A 37 0.78 -14.07 -3.52
C GLN A 37 0.40 -13.09 -2.41
N SER A 38 0.28 -11.81 -2.76
CA SER A 38 -0.08 -10.73 -1.84
C SER A 38 -0.74 -9.58 -2.59
N ILE A 39 -1.45 -8.73 -1.85
CA ILE A 39 -2.07 -7.52 -2.37
C ILE A 39 -1.56 -6.33 -1.56
N THR A 40 -1.02 -5.32 -2.24
CA THR A 40 -0.67 -4.04 -1.61
C THR A 40 -1.68 -2.98 -2.04
N ASN A 41 -2.36 -2.32 -1.10
CA ASN A 41 -3.37 -1.29 -1.37
C ASN A 41 -3.06 0.03 -0.66
N ASP A 42 -3.82 1.08 -0.95
CA ASP A 42 -3.63 2.44 -0.46
C ASP A 42 -4.48 2.81 0.79
N GLY A 43 -5.18 1.87 1.41
CA GLY A 43 -5.80 2.10 2.74
C GLY A 43 -7.19 1.52 2.97
N ARG A 44 -7.77 0.81 1.99
CA ARG A 44 -9.08 0.16 2.17
C ARG A 44 -8.96 -1.15 2.96
N ARG A 45 -8.89 -1.03 4.29
CA ARG A 45 -8.88 -2.16 5.24
C ARG A 45 -10.25 -2.85 5.29
N GLY A 46 -10.25 -4.17 5.51
CA GLY A 46 -11.47 -5.00 5.64
C GLY A 46 -11.89 -5.65 4.32
N LEU A 47 -12.17 -4.84 3.31
CA LEU A 47 -12.80 -5.29 2.07
C LEU A 47 -12.08 -6.46 1.37
N LEU A 48 -10.78 -6.34 1.22
CA LEU A 48 -10.00 -7.28 0.43
C LEU A 48 -9.67 -8.56 1.23
N LYS A 49 -9.68 -8.49 2.58
CA LYS A 49 -9.25 -9.60 3.43
C LYS A 49 -10.26 -10.73 3.38
N ASP A 50 -11.53 -10.39 3.54
CA ASP A 50 -12.62 -11.37 3.55
C ASP A 50 -12.91 -11.91 2.15
N LEU A 51 -12.61 -11.13 1.11
CA LEU A 51 -12.88 -11.50 -0.28
C LEU A 51 -11.88 -12.48 -0.89
N PHE A 52 -10.61 -12.47 -0.43
CA PHE A 52 -9.52 -13.05 -1.23
C PHE A 52 -8.61 -14.02 -0.48
N ASN A 53 -8.77 -14.20 0.83
CA ASN A 53 -7.92 -15.06 1.65
C ASN A 53 -6.41 -14.89 1.37
N THR A 54 -6.02 -13.66 1.00
CA THR A 54 -4.67 -13.31 0.53
C THR A 54 -4.09 -12.28 1.50
N SER A 55 -2.78 -12.35 1.73
CA SER A 55 -2.08 -11.35 2.55
C SER A 55 -2.26 -9.95 1.96
N ILE A 56 -2.66 -8.99 2.80
CA ILE A 56 -2.90 -7.60 2.39
C ILE A 56 -2.01 -6.67 3.19
N GLN A 57 -1.34 -5.78 2.48
CA GLN A 57 -0.46 -4.78 3.04
C GLN A 57 -0.88 -3.38 2.60
N MET A 58 -0.72 -2.42 3.51
CA MET A 58 -0.82 -1.00 3.18
C MET A 58 0.45 -0.55 2.45
N CYS A 59 0.29 0.11 1.31
CA CYS A 59 1.39 0.62 0.50
C CYS A 59 2.21 1.63 1.32
N HIS A 60 3.51 1.35 1.47
CA HIS A 60 4.40 2.22 2.23
C HIS A 60 4.49 3.62 1.64
N PHE A 61 4.48 3.78 0.30
CA PHE A 61 4.48 5.09 -0.34
C PHE A 61 3.25 5.93 0.02
N HIS A 62 2.05 5.31 -0.01
CA HIS A 62 0.83 5.97 0.42
C HIS A 62 0.82 6.26 1.92
N MET A 63 1.35 5.33 2.74
CA MET A 63 1.46 5.53 4.18
C MET A 63 2.36 6.74 4.51
N VAL A 64 3.52 6.86 3.85
CA VAL A 64 4.38 8.03 3.96
C VAL A 64 3.62 9.29 3.58
N ALA A 65 2.93 9.30 2.43
CA ALA A 65 2.16 10.46 2.00
C ALA A 65 1.06 10.86 2.99
N ILE A 66 0.33 9.89 3.54
CA ILE A 66 -0.71 10.12 4.57
C ILE A 66 -0.11 10.76 5.81
N ILE A 67 0.97 10.20 6.33
CA ILE A 67 1.60 10.71 7.56
C ILE A 67 2.19 12.10 7.31
N MET A 68 2.90 12.29 6.20
CA MET A 68 3.46 13.60 5.82
C MET A 68 2.39 14.68 5.65
N ARG A 69 1.19 14.34 5.18
CA ARG A 69 0.04 15.26 5.08
C ARG A 69 -0.55 15.59 6.46
N LYS A 70 -0.54 14.63 7.39
CA LYS A 70 -1.07 14.81 8.76
C LYS A 70 -0.10 15.55 9.67
N LEU A 71 1.21 15.39 9.45
CA LEU A 71 2.23 16.21 10.09
C LEU A 71 2.09 17.66 9.60
N ARG A 72 1.84 18.60 10.52
CA ARG A 72 1.74 20.03 10.18
C ARG A 72 3.06 20.54 9.59
N LYS A 73 2.99 21.51 8.66
CA LYS A 73 4.18 22.13 8.00
C LYS A 73 5.24 22.65 8.98
N LYS A 74 4.82 23.12 10.17
CA LYS A 74 5.70 23.58 11.26
C LYS A 74 5.63 22.59 12.42
N HIS A 75 6.41 21.52 12.33
CA HIS A 75 6.56 20.48 13.36
C HIS A 75 7.18 21.12 14.61
N GLN A 76 6.33 21.58 15.53
CA GLN A 76 6.79 22.19 16.79
C GLN A 76 7.13 21.13 17.84
N SER A 77 6.42 20.00 17.85
CA SER A 77 6.70 18.92 18.80
C SER A 77 7.91 18.10 18.36
N GLN A 78 8.69 17.65 19.35
CA GLN A 78 9.82 16.74 19.16
C GLN A 78 9.37 15.41 18.54
N ALA A 79 8.28 14.84 19.06
CA ALA A 79 7.67 13.62 18.51
C ALA A 79 7.28 13.74 17.02
N GLY A 80 6.83 14.93 16.57
CA GLY A 80 6.51 15.16 15.16
C GLY A 80 7.74 15.18 14.25
N LYS A 81 8.89 15.63 14.76
CA LYS A 81 10.19 15.60 14.05
C LYS A 81 10.72 14.17 13.95
N GLU A 82 10.66 13.41 15.05
CA GLU A 82 11.10 12.00 15.10
C GLU A 82 10.24 11.13 14.18
N LEU A 83 8.91 11.26 14.26
CA LEU A 83 8.00 10.51 13.38
C LEU A 83 8.29 10.80 11.91
N LYS A 84 8.61 12.04 11.54
CA LYS A 84 9.00 12.40 10.17
C LYS A 84 10.28 11.68 9.72
N ILE A 85 11.27 11.55 10.60
CA ILE A 85 12.53 10.85 10.29
C ILE A 85 12.24 9.37 10.05
N ILE A 86 11.56 8.72 10.99
CA ILE A 86 11.23 7.29 10.93
C ILE A 86 10.41 6.96 9.67
N VAL A 87 9.37 7.74 9.40
CA VAL A 87 8.45 7.47 8.28
C VAL A 87 9.14 7.62 6.93
N LYS A 88 10.10 8.54 6.79
CA LYS A 88 10.85 8.68 5.54
C LYS A 88 11.62 7.42 5.16
N THR A 89 12.02 6.59 6.13
CA THR A 89 12.76 5.35 5.87
C THR A 89 11.83 4.16 5.59
N LEU A 90 10.52 4.28 5.84
CA LEU A 90 9.56 3.17 5.75
C LEU A 90 9.56 2.43 4.39
N LYS A 91 9.82 3.14 3.30
CA LYS A 91 9.83 2.58 1.94
C LYS A 91 11.10 1.77 1.61
N GLU A 92 12.15 1.93 2.41
CA GLU A 92 13.48 1.33 2.23
C GLU A 92 13.84 0.38 3.38
N SER A 93 13.20 0.51 4.55
CA SER A 93 13.48 -0.30 5.72
C SER A 93 12.78 -1.66 5.70
N HIS A 94 13.45 -2.66 6.27
CA HIS A 94 12.83 -3.94 6.64
C HIS A 94 12.18 -3.86 8.02
N LYS A 95 11.30 -4.82 8.34
CA LYS A 95 10.53 -4.86 9.60
C LYS A 95 11.43 -4.59 10.81
N ASN A 96 12.47 -5.39 11.02
CA ASN A 96 13.30 -5.31 12.23
C ASN A 96 13.98 -3.95 12.40
N GLU A 97 14.56 -3.41 11.32
CA GLU A 97 15.20 -2.09 11.32
C GLU A 97 14.20 -0.97 11.65
N PHE A 98 13.00 -1.04 11.08
CA PHE A 98 11.94 -0.07 11.37
C PHE A 98 11.51 -0.14 12.84
N TYR A 99 11.34 -1.34 13.40
CA TYR A 99 11.01 -1.53 14.81
C TYR A 99 12.08 -0.97 15.75
N LEU A 100 13.37 -1.14 15.42
CA LEU A 100 14.48 -0.58 16.20
C LEU A 100 14.55 0.94 16.16
N ARG A 101 14.02 1.59 15.11
CA ARG A 101 13.95 3.07 15.03
C ARG A 101 12.72 3.65 15.70
N LEU A 102 11.71 2.81 15.94
CA LEU A 102 10.45 3.21 16.57
C LEU A 102 10.55 3.24 18.10
N HIS A 103 11.46 2.45 18.67
CA HIS A 103 11.73 2.31 20.10
C HIS A 103 13.09 2.88 20.46
#